data_AF-A0A5C6DNW4-F1
#
_entry.id   AF-A0A5C6DNW4-F1
#
_cell.length_a   1.000
_cell.length_b   1.000
_cell.length_c   1.000
_cell.angle_alpha   90.00
_cell.angle_beta   90.00
_cell.angle_gamma   90.00
#
_symmetry.space_group_name_H-M   'P 1'
#
loop_
_entity.id
_entity.type
_entity.pdbx_description
1 polymer ?
#
loop_
_entity_poly.entity_id
_entity_poly.type
_entity_poly.pdbx_seq_one_letter_code
_entity_poly.pdbx_strand_id
1 'polypeptide(L)'
;MSNVTITTVLSDDDRAAIVHDVIAAFRQIMAEAQEPRLVDGDRLAELLEVSRPTVDRNRADGVIPSITIGRRRLYRPDAVIDALERQEGSTNA
;
A
#
# COMPACT_ATOMS: atom_id res chain seq x y z
N MET A 1 -36.46 -11.56 28.59
CA MET A 1 -35.92 -11.18 27.28
C MET A 1 -35.28 -12.41 26.68
N SER A 2 -35.84 -12.96 25.61
CA SER A 2 -35.33 -14.19 25.01
C SER A 2 -34.19 -13.85 24.06
N ASN A 3 -32.98 -14.38 24.34
CA ASN A 3 -31.88 -14.33 23.38
C ASN A 3 -32.08 -15.43 22.34
N VAL A 4 -32.11 -15.03 21.07
CA VAL A 4 -32.09 -15.94 19.92
C VAL A 4 -30.68 -15.93 19.38
N THR A 5 -29.99 -17.07 19.50
CA THR A 5 -28.67 -17.26 18.91
C THR A 5 -28.85 -18.10 17.64
N ILE A 6 -28.69 -17.47 16.47
CA ILE A 6 -28.72 -18.15 15.18
C ILE A 6 -27.28 -18.53 14.82
N THR A 7 -26.97 -19.82 14.89
CA THR A 7 -25.69 -20.36 14.43
C THR A 7 -25.84 -20.74 12.95
N THR A 8 -25.33 -19.90 12.05
CA THR A 8 -25.29 -20.18 10.61
C THR A 8 -23.91 -20.69 10.24
N VAL A 9 -23.84 -21.78 9.48
CA VAL A 9 -22.61 -22.21 8.81
C VAL A 9 -22.50 -21.35 7.55
N LEU A 10 -21.57 -20.40 7.56
CA LEU A 10 -21.28 -19.60 6.38
C LEU A 10 -20.59 -20.49 5.34
N SER A 11 -21.08 -20.48 4.11
CA SER A 11 -20.34 -21.03 2.99
C SER A 11 -19.11 -20.15 2.69
N ASP A 12 -18.10 -20.72 2.02
CA ASP A 12 -16.93 -19.94 1.61
C ASP A 12 -17.29 -18.86 0.60
N ASP A 13 -18.32 -19.07 -0.22
CA ASP A 13 -18.83 -18.10 -1.19
C ASP A 13 -19.49 -16.90 -0.48
N ASP A 14 -20.31 -17.16 0.55
CA ASP A 14 -20.92 -16.10 1.37
C ASP A 14 -19.85 -15.31 2.11
N ARG A 15 -18.80 -15.99 2.59
CA ARG A 15 -17.67 -15.34 3.25
C ARG A 15 -16.93 -14.43 2.26
N ALA A 16 -16.68 -14.89 1.05
CA ALA A 16 -16.00 -14.12 0.02
C ALA A 16 -16.82 -12.87 -0.38
N ALA A 17 -18.14 -13.03 -0.54
CA ALA A 17 -19.04 -11.92 -0.83
C ALA A 17 -19.05 -10.86 0.28
N ILE A 18 -19.16 -11.28 1.55
CA ILE A 18 -19.11 -10.36 2.69
C ILE A 18 -17.76 -9.64 2.77
N VAL A 19 -16.64 -10.36 2.59
CA VAL A 19 -15.30 -9.76 2.61
C VAL A 19 -15.15 -8.73 1.49
N HIS A 20 -15.62 -9.06 0.28
CA HIS A 20 -15.60 -8.14 -0.85
C HIS A 20 -16.36 -6.85 -0.54
N ASP A 21 -17.58 -6.95 0.00
CA ASP A 21 -18.42 -5.80 0.29
C ASP A 21 -17.89 -4.95 1.43
N VAL A 22 -17.31 -5.58 2.46
CA VAL A 22 -16.60 -4.89 3.54
C VAL A 22 -15.38 -4.14 2.98
N ILE A 23 -14.56 -4.77 2.15
CA ILE A 23 -13.41 -4.11 1.51
C ILE A 23 -13.86 -2.94 0.64
N ALA A 24 -14.93 -3.11 -0.14
CA ALA A 24 -15.48 -2.05 -0.98
C ALA A 24 -15.97 -0.84 -0.16
N ALA A 25 -16.64 -1.09 0.97
CA ALA A 25 -17.08 -0.04 1.88
C ALA A 25 -15.88 0.67 2.56
N PHE A 26 -14.86 -0.09 2.96
CA PHE A 26 -13.66 0.47 3.58
C PHE A 26 -12.79 1.27 2.61
N ARG A 27 -12.79 0.94 1.30
CA ARG A 27 -12.03 1.71 0.29
C ARG A 27 -12.38 3.19 0.30
N GLN A 28 -13.65 3.54 0.47
CA GLN A 28 -14.09 4.94 0.48
C GLN A 28 -13.54 5.71 1.69
N ILE A 29 -13.48 5.05 2.86
CA ILE A 29 -12.92 5.61 4.10
C ILE A 29 -11.40 5.72 4.02
N MET A 30 -10.74 4.71 3.42
CA MET A 30 -9.30 4.70 3.21
C MET A 30 -8.86 5.79 2.22
N ALA A 31 -9.67 6.10 1.21
CA ALA A 31 -9.38 7.14 0.23
C ALA A 31 -9.34 8.55 0.85
N GLU A 32 -10.16 8.85 1.86
CA GLU A 32 -10.10 10.13 2.60
C GLU A 32 -8.91 10.21 3.57
N ALA A 33 -8.36 9.07 4.01
CA ALA A 33 -7.15 9.01 4.82
C ALA A 33 -5.85 9.09 4.00
N GLN A 34 -5.93 8.98 2.67
CA GLN A 34 -4.83 9.18 1.73
C GLN A 34 -4.58 10.66 1.46
N GLU A 35 -4.28 11.43 2.51
CA GLU A 35 -3.45 12.59 2.27
C GLU A 35 -2.09 12.04 1.80
N PRO A 36 -1.55 12.38 0.61
CA PRO A 36 -0.31 11.81 0.11
C PRO A 36 0.85 12.28 1.01
N ARG A 37 1.07 11.56 2.11
CA ARG A 37 2.08 11.88 3.09
C ARG A 37 3.42 11.60 2.46
N LEU A 38 4.15 12.66 2.19
CA LEU A 38 5.57 12.56 1.86
C LEU A 38 6.29 11.92 3.04
N VAL A 39 6.88 10.75 2.80
CA VAL A 39 7.64 10.00 3.80
C VAL A 39 9.13 10.16 3.56
N ASP A 40 9.94 10.09 4.61
CA ASP A 40 11.38 9.97 4.45
C ASP A 40 11.79 8.55 4.06
N GLY A 41 13.08 8.35 3.77
CA GLY A 41 13.57 7.07 3.28
C GLY A 41 13.55 5.95 4.32
N ASP A 42 13.56 6.27 5.62
CA ASP A 42 13.52 5.24 6.68
C ASP A 42 12.10 4.72 6.79
N ARG A 43 11.13 5.63 6.79
CA ARG A 43 9.72 5.24 6.74
C ARG A 43 9.35 4.52 5.44
N LEU A 44 9.93 4.92 4.30
CA LEU A 44 9.73 4.21 3.04
C LEU A 44 10.30 2.79 3.09
N ALA A 45 11.48 2.60 3.69
CA ALA A 45 12.10 1.30 3.85
C ALA A 45 11.22 0.37 4.70
N GLU A 46 10.64 0.88 5.79
CA GLU A 46 9.65 0.15 6.60
C GLU A 46 8.40 -0.23 5.80
N LEU A 47 7.85 0.70 5.02
CA LEU A 47 6.63 0.46 4.22
C LEU A 47 6.82 -0.58 3.13
N LEU A 48 8.01 -0.63 2.53
CA LEU A 48 8.36 -1.60 1.49
C LEU A 48 8.96 -2.90 2.05
N GLU A 49 9.12 -3.00 3.37
CA GLU A 49 9.78 -4.13 4.05
C GLU A 49 11.20 -4.41 3.52
N VAL A 50 11.95 -3.35 3.18
CA VAL A 50 13.33 -3.44 2.68
C VAL A 50 14.30 -2.68 3.56
N SER A 51 15.60 -2.91 3.34
CA SER A 51 16.65 -2.14 4.02
C SER A 51 16.75 -0.71 3.45
N ARG A 52 17.14 0.26 4.29
CA ARG A 52 17.42 1.64 3.85
C ARG A 52 18.46 1.72 2.71
N PRO A 53 19.55 0.93 2.70
CA PRO A 53 20.46 0.86 1.56
C PRO A 53 19.79 0.45 0.24
N THR A 54 18.77 -0.41 0.28
CA THR A 54 18.00 -0.79 -0.92
C THR A 54 17.24 0.41 -1.49
N VAL A 55 16.59 1.20 -0.63
CA VAL A 55 15.90 2.43 -1.04
C VAL A 55 16.88 3.42 -1.67
N ASP A 56 18.04 3.63 -1.04
CA ASP A 56 19.04 4.57 -1.54
C ASP A 56 19.65 4.11 -2.87
N ARG A 57 19.82 2.80 -3.07
CA ARG A 57 20.25 2.19 -4.34
C ARG A 57 19.20 2.39 -5.43
N ASN A 58 17.95 1.99 -5.19
CA ASN A 58 16.86 2.14 -6.16
C ASN A 58 16.69 3.61 -6.57
N ARG A 59 16.87 4.55 -5.64
CA ARG A 59 16.87 5.98 -5.96
C ARG A 59 18.09 6.38 -6.79
N ALA A 60 19.29 5.91 -6.44
CA ALA A 60 20.52 6.21 -7.19
C ALA A 60 20.45 5.69 -8.63
N ASP A 61 19.84 4.52 -8.82
CA ASP A 61 19.64 3.86 -10.11
C ASP A 61 18.46 4.46 -10.90
N GLY A 62 17.75 5.46 -10.35
CA GLY A 62 16.63 6.14 -10.99
C GLY A 62 15.32 5.32 -11.03
N VAL A 63 15.28 4.17 -10.36
CA VAL A 63 14.14 3.26 -10.29
C VAL A 63 12.95 3.90 -9.58
N ILE A 64 13.20 4.56 -8.44
CA ILE A 64 12.13 5.15 -7.63
C ILE A 64 12.17 6.69 -7.65
N PRO A 65 11.01 7.36 -7.81
CA PRO A 65 10.94 8.81 -7.81
C PRO A 65 11.18 9.38 -6.40
N SER A 66 11.90 10.50 -6.33
CA SER A 66 12.13 11.22 -5.08
C SER A 66 11.89 12.72 -5.25
N ILE A 67 11.45 13.37 -4.19
CA ILE A 67 11.19 14.81 -4.14
C ILE A 67 12.11 15.42 -3.08
N THR A 68 12.87 16.44 -3.45
CA THR A 68 13.71 17.18 -2.51
C THR A 68 12.95 18.40 -2.01
N ILE A 69 12.72 18.50 -0.70
CA ILE A 69 12.12 19.68 -0.05
C ILE A 69 13.14 20.22 0.97
N GLY A 70 13.72 21.37 0.65
CA GLY A 70 14.84 21.93 1.41
C GLY A 70 16.05 21.00 1.38
N ARG A 71 16.47 20.51 2.55
CA ARG A 71 17.59 19.55 2.71
C ARG A 71 17.14 18.09 2.83
N ARG A 72 15.82 17.85 2.92
CA ARG A 72 15.27 16.52 3.12
C ARG A 72 14.83 15.95 1.78
N ARG A 73 15.10 14.65 1.61
CA ARG A 73 14.60 13.89 0.48
C ARG A 73 13.42 13.06 0.96
N LEU A 74 12.30 13.23 0.28
CA LEU A 74 11.03 12.62 0.60
C LEU A 74 10.48 11.86 -0.59
N TYR A 75 9.57 10.95 -0.30
CA TYR A 75 9.02 10.02 -1.26
C TYR A 75 7.49 10.03 -1.15
N ARG A 76 6.82 9.89 -2.30
CA ARG A 76 5.39 9.58 -2.35
C ARG A 76 5.27 8.07 -2.47
N PRO A 77 4.74 7.35 -1.46
CA PRO A 77 4.66 5.89 -1.50
C PRO A 77 3.98 5.36 -2.77
N ASP A 78 2.85 5.94 -3.16
CA ASP A 78 2.07 5.50 -4.32
C ASP A 78 2.89 5.59 -5.62
N ALA A 79 3.58 6.72 -5.84
CA ALA A 79 4.42 6.91 -7.02
C ALA A 79 5.64 5.98 -7.04
N VAL A 80 6.11 5.54 -5.86
CA VAL A 80 7.20 4.56 -5.73
C VAL A 80 6.70 3.17 -6.09
N ILE A 81 5.55 2.76 -5.55
CA ILE A 81 4.91 1.47 -5.86
C ILE A 81 4.66 1.37 -7.36
N ASP A 82 4.02 2.38 -7.94
CA ASP A 82 3.77 2.46 -9.39
C ASP A 82 5.06 2.34 -10.22
N ALA A 83 6.17 2.91 -9.75
CA ALA A 83 7.46 2.83 -10.46
C ALA A 83 8.07 1.43 -10.39
N LEU A 84 7.97 0.79 -9.23
CA LEU A 84 8.44 -0.59 -9.02
C LEU A 84 7.64 -1.59 -9.86
N GLU A 85 6.31 -1.46 -9.89
CA GLU A 85 5.44 -2.32 -10.71
C GLU A 85 5.77 -2.23 -12.20
N ARG A 86 6.05 -1.02 -12.71
CA ARG A 86 6.48 -0.83 -14.11
C ARG A 86 7.82 -1.50 -14.41
N GLN A 87 8.74 -1.52 -13.44
CA GLN A 87 10.05 -2.16 -13.62
C GLN A 87 9.98 -3.69 -13.60
N GLU A 88 9.13 -4.26 -12.75
CA GLU A 88 8.85 -5.70 -12.77
C GLU A 88 8.19 -6.13 -14.09
N GLY A 89 7.24 -5.34 -14.58
CA GLY A 89 6.61 -5.56 -15.90
C GLY A 89 7.60 -5.49 -17.07
N SER A 90 8.64 -4.66 -16.97
CA SER A 90 9.68 -4.54 -18.00
C SER A 90 10.68 -5.70 -18.02
N THR A 91 10.78 -6.50 -16.95
CA THR A 91 11.72 -7.63 -16.87
C THR A 91 11.14 -8.92 -17.48
N ASN A 92 9.83 -8.98 -17.71
CA ASN A 92 9.12 -10.11 -18.31
C ASN A 92 8.75 -9.91 -19.80
N ALA A 93 9.36 -8.93 -20.48
CA ALA A 93 9.12 -8.60 -21.89
C ALA A 93 10.33 -8.90 -22.78
#